data_AF-A0A2G0E7A3-F1
#
_entry.id   AF-A0A2G0E7A3-F1
#
_cell.length_a   1.000
_cell.length_b   1.000
_cell.length_c   1.000
_cell.angle_alpha   90.00
_cell.angle_beta   90.00
_cell.angle_gamma   90.00
#
_symmetry.space_group_name_H-M   'P 1'
#
loop_
_entity.id
_entity.type
_entity.pdbx_description
1 polymer ?
#
loop_
_entity_poly.entity_id
_entity_poly.type
_entity_poly.pdbx_seq_one_letter_code
_entity_poly.pdbx_strand_id
1 'polypeptide(L)'
;IDVPLFTSDGAWLEVLDAGTLIDEDIFVTGNFGSHSKENAQVLKEFMQNHQKNWPIMCMEYWDGWFNRWGEPIITRDPEELATEVKEMLEIGSLNLYMFHGGTNFGFYNGCSARGNTDLPQITSYDYDALLNEAGQPTEKYYAVQRIIKEVCPSVWQAEPRTKTLKNLGTYPVNRSVSLFHIKEQICEEIKTDYPLTMEQASNGYGYLLYSLTLKNYGHKNKLRLIETNDRAQIYIDGKYDQTQTQETLGDEMMIEGQKNQPTIALDVLVENLGRVNYGAKLNSPSQSKGIRNGVMQDIHFHLGYRHYPLTFEQAQLDKIDYSAGKDPSQPSFY
;
A
#
# COMPACT_ATOMS: atom_id res chain seq x y z
N ILE A 1 18.29 -12.61 -25.99
CA ILE A 1 17.26 -13.07 -25.03
C ILE A 1 16.79 -14.38 -25.61
N ASP A 2 17.06 -15.48 -24.93
CA ASP A 2 17.00 -16.83 -25.54
C ASP A 2 15.85 -17.66 -24.96
N VAL A 3 14.94 -17.02 -24.23
CA VAL A 3 13.73 -17.59 -23.66
C VAL A 3 12.50 -16.91 -24.29
N PRO A 4 11.35 -17.60 -24.41
CA PRO A 4 10.12 -16.97 -24.85
C PRO A 4 9.71 -15.81 -23.92
N LEU A 5 9.25 -14.71 -24.51
CA LEU A 5 8.62 -13.60 -23.81
C LEU A 5 7.11 -13.62 -24.08
N PHE A 6 6.34 -13.07 -23.15
CA PHE A 6 4.89 -13.01 -23.24
C PHE A 6 4.33 -11.71 -22.66
N THR A 7 3.09 -11.37 -23.00
CA THR A 7 2.26 -10.37 -22.31
C THR A 7 1.10 -11.06 -21.58
N SER A 8 0.52 -10.37 -20.59
CA SER A 8 -0.62 -10.85 -19.81
C SER A 8 -1.60 -9.73 -19.59
N ASP A 9 -2.83 -9.91 -20.08
CA ASP A 9 -3.88 -8.91 -20.06
C ASP A 9 -5.21 -9.54 -19.64
N GLY A 10 -6.22 -8.72 -19.39
CA GLY A 10 -7.58 -9.24 -19.22
C GLY A 10 -8.08 -10.00 -20.44
N ALA A 11 -8.96 -10.98 -20.27
CA ALA A 11 -9.45 -11.81 -21.37
C ALA A 11 -10.65 -11.16 -22.12
N TRP A 12 -10.46 -9.96 -22.69
CA TRP A 12 -11.41 -9.31 -23.59
C TRP A 12 -10.70 -8.49 -24.67
N LEU A 13 -11.39 -8.25 -25.79
CA LEU A 13 -10.77 -7.78 -27.03
C LEU A 13 -9.98 -6.47 -26.86
N GLU A 14 -10.55 -5.47 -26.19
CA GLU A 14 -9.96 -4.15 -26.10
C GLU A 14 -8.63 -4.12 -25.34
N VAL A 15 -8.46 -4.92 -24.28
CA VAL A 15 -7.18 -4.97 -23.56
C VAL A 15 -6.17 -5.87 -24.24
N LEU A 16 -6.61 -6.93 -24.92
CA LEU A 16 -5.72 -7.78 -25.72
C LEU A 16 -5.16 -7.00 -26.91
N ASP A 17 -6.01 -6.23 -27.60
CA ASP A 17 -5.60 -5.36 -28.71
C ASP A 17 -4.61 -4.27 -28.23
N ALA A 18 -4.85 -3.67 -27.07
CA ALA A 18 -4.01 -2.60 -26.54
C ALA A 18 -2.71 -3.09 -25.85
N GLY A 19 -2.72 -4.26 -25.22
CA GLY A 19 -1.68 -4.73 -24.31
C GLY A 19 -0.68 -5.72 -24.91
N THR A 20 -0.96 -6.24 -26.11
CA THR A 20 -0.16 -7.32 -26.71
C THR A 20 0.73 -6.83 -27.86
N LEU A 21 1.76 -7.61 -28.16
CA LEU A 21 2.61 -7.48 -29.36
C LEU A 21 2.46 -8.72 -30.25
N ILE A 22 1.22 -9.18 -30.43
CA ILE A 22 0.91 -10.45 -31.09
C ILE A 22 1.37 -10.50 -32.57
N ASP A 23 1.29 -9.37 -33.27
CA ASP A 23 1.75 -9.25 -34.66
C ASP A 23 3.28 -9.33 -34.78
N GLU A 24 4.01 -9.04 -33.70
CA GLU A 24 5.46 -9.22 -33.57
C GLU A 24 5.82 -10.61 -33.03
N ASP A 25 4.86 -11.54 -33.00
CA ASP A 25 5.06 -12.93 -32.56
C ASP A 25 5.40 -13.07 -31.07
N ILE A 26 5.00 -12.10 -30.24
CA ILE A 26 5.08 -12.21 -28.77
C ILE A 26 3.87 -12.97 -28.23
N PHE A 27 4.13 -13.99 -27.40
CA PHE A 27 3.09 -14.87 -26.86
C PHE A 27 2.11 -14.11 -25.96
N VAL A 28 0.82 -14.47 -26.02
CA VAL A 28 -0.26 -13.81 -25.29
C VAL A 28 -0.85 -14.75 -24.25
N THR A 29 -1.06 -14.23 -23.04
CA THR A 29 -1.72 -14.93 -21.94
C THR A 29 -2.83 -14.06 -21.33
N GLY A 30 -3.76 -14.68 -20.60
CA GLY A 30 -4.88 -13.96 -19.97
C GLY A 30 -4.82 -13.94 -18.45
N ASN A 31 -5.47 -12.95 -17.84
CA ASN A 31 -5.64 -12.81 -16.40
C ASN A 31 -7.13 -12.79 -16.05
N PHE A 32 -7.59 -13.75 -15.24
CA PHE A 32 -8.99 -13.89 -14.84
C PHE A 32 -9.13 -14.87 -13.66
N GLY A 33 -10.21 -14.75 -12.89
CA GLY A 33 -10.45 -15.58 -11.69
C GLY A 33 -11.55 -16.64 -11.83
N SER A 34 -12.37 -16.61 -12.88
CA SER A 34 -13.51 -17.52 -13.08
C SER A 34 -13.91 -17.57 -14.55
N HIS A 35 -14.95 -18.34 -14.90
CA HIS A 35 -15.44 -18.48 -16.28
C HIS A 35 -14.33 -18.93 -17.23
N SER A 36 -13.60 -19.97 -16.79
CA SER A 36 -12.35 -20.40 -17.42
C SER A 36 -12.54 -20.76 -18.90
N LYS A 37 -13.66 -21.40 -19.24
CA LYS A 37 -14.00 -21.80 -20.63
C LYS A 37 -14.26 -20.60 -21.52
N GLU A 38 -15.05 -19.65 -21.05
CA GLU A 38 -15.41 -18.44 -21.78
C GLU A 38 -14.17 -17.57 -22.04
N ASN A 39 -13.37 -17.32 -21.01
CA ASN A 39 -12.15 -16.53 -21.13
C ASN A 39 -11.10 -17.21 -22.03
N ALA A 40 -10.95 -18.53 -21.94
CA ALA A 40 -10.06 -19.27 -22.83
C ALA A 40 -10.53 -19.22 -24.30
N GLN A 41 -11.84 -19.23 -24.54
CA GLN A 41 -12.39 -19.09 -25.89
C GLN A 41 -12.09 -17.71 -26.47
N VAL A 42 -12.19 -16.63 -25.69
CA VAL A 42 -11.81 -15.28 -26.12
C VAL A 42 -10.33 -15.22 -26.52
N LEU A 43 -9.43 -15.75 -25.69
CA LEU A 43 -8.00 -15.80 -26.01
C LEU A 43 -7.73 -16.56 -27.31
N LYS A 44 -8.40 -17.71 -27.48
CA LYS A 44 -8.27 -18.55 -28.67
C LYS A 44 -8.73 -17.82 -29.93
N GLU A 45 -9.88 -17.16 -29.89
CA GLU A 45 -10.40 -16.39 -31.02
C GLU A 45 -9.49 -15.21 -31.38
N PHE A 46 -8.98 -14.49 -30.37
CA PHE A 46 -8.01 -13.42 -30.58
C PHE A 46 -6.75 -13.94 -31.28
N MET A 47 -6.15 -15.03 -30.77
CA MET A 47 -4.98 -15.66 -31.40
C MET A 47 -5.27 -16.11 -32.84
N GLN A 48 -6.43 -16.71 -33.10
CA GLN A 48 -6.83 -17.18 -34.43
C GLN A 48 -7.00 -16.02 -35.43
N ASN A 49 -7.56 -14.90 -35.00
CA ASN A 49 -7.70 -13.70 -35.83
C ASN A 49 -6.34 -13.14 -36.26
N HIS A 50 -5.30 -13.32 -35.44
CA HIS A 50 -3.91 -13.00 -35.76
C HIS A 50 -3.12 -14.18 -36.36
N GLN A 51 -3.82 -15.23 -36.82
CA GLN A 51 -3.24 -16.41 -37.47
C GLN A 51 -2.22 -17.15 -36.57
N LYS A 52 -2.39 -17.07 -35.26
CA LYS A 52 -1.59 -17.78 -34.26
C LYS A 52 -2.32 -19.03 -33.78
N ASN A 53 -1.56 -20.12 -33.64
CA ASN A 53 -2.03 -21.37 -33.04
C ASN A 53 -1.15 -21.70 -31.84
N TRP A 54 -1.41 -21.00 -30.74
CA TRP A 54 -0.62 -21.07 -29.51
C TRP A 54 -1.37 -21.77 -28.38
N PRO A 55 -0.66 -22.26 -27.35
CA PRO A 55 -1.30 -22.81 -26.16
C PRO A 55 -2.08 -21.73 -25.40
N ILE A 56 -3.13 -22.15 -24.71
CA ILE A 56 -3.86 -21.27 -23.78
C ILE A 56 -3.18 -21.30 -22.41
N MET A 57 -2.94 -20.13 -21.85
CA MET A 57 -2.43 -19.97 -20.49
C MET A 57 -3.12 -18.81 -19.78
N CYS A 58 -3.60 -19.06 -18.56
CA CYS A 58 -3.97 -18.02 -17.60
C CYS A 58 -2.75 -17.67 -16.74
N MET A 59 -2.21 -16.46 -16.89
CA MET A 59 -0.98 -16.03 -16.21
C MET A 59 -1.25 -15.50 -14.79
N GLU A 60 -2.43 -14.95 -14.55
CA GLU A 60 -2.90 -14.64 -13.20
C GLU A 60 -4.28 -15.23 -13.00
N TYR A 61 -4.31 -16.40 -12.36
CA TYR A 61 -5.54 -17.04 -11.94
C TYR A 61 -5.91 -16.56 -10.54
N TRP A 62 -6.76 -15.53 -10.43
CA TRP A 62 -7.09 -14.89 -9.14
C TRP A 62 -7.89 -15.83 -8.24
N ASP A 63 -7.19 -16.46 -7.29
CA ASP A 63 -7.72 -17.54 -6.42
C ASP A 63 -8.33 -17.06 -5.09
N GLY A 64 -8.16 -15.77 -4.80
CA GLY A 64 -8.66 -15.06 -3.63
C GLY A 64 -8.72 -13.57 -3.93
N TRP A 65 -8.53 -12.71 -2.92
CA TRP A 65 -8.44 -11.28 -3.13
C TRP A 65 -7.68 -10.55 -2.02
N PHE A 66 -7.11 -9.40 -2.36
CA PHE A 66 -6.42 -8.54 -1.40
C PHE A 66 -7.41 -7.72 -0.55
N ASN A 67 -6.97 -7.28 0.62
CA ASN A 67 -7.80 -6.54 1.57
C ASN A 67 -7.35 -5.08 1.73
N ARG A 68 -8.26 -4.22 2.18
CA ARG A 68 -8.04 -2.77 2.38
C ARG A 68 -8.46 -2.34 3.78
N TRP A 69 -7.83 -1.28 4.28
CA TRP A 69 -8.18 -0.73 5.59
C TRP A 69 -9.63 -0.23 5.61
N GLY A 70 -10.37 -0.59 6.66
CA GLY A 70 -11.77 -0.18 6.84
C GLY A 70 -12.78 -0.98 6.03
N GLU A 71 -12.36 -2.05 5.33
CA GLU A 71 -13.24 -2.92 4.55
C GLU A 71 -13.31 -4.35 5.14
N PRO A 72 -14.43 -5.09 4.94
CA PRO A 72 -14.51 -6.50 5.31
C PRO A 72 -13.49 -7.36 4.57
N ILE A 73 -13.04 -8.44 5.21
CA ILE A 73 -12.17 -9.43 4.58
C ILE A 73 -12.94 -10.14 3.46
N ILE A 74 -12.34 -10.22 2.28
CA ILE A 74 -12.88 -10.95 1.14
C ILE A 74 -12.32 -12.36 1.13
N THR A 75 -13.19 -13.35 1.00
CA THR A 75 -12.83 -14.77 0.89
C THR A 75 -13.57 -15.42 -0.27
N ARG A 76 -13.03 -16.51 -0.80
CA ARG A 76 -13.58 -17.32 -1.88
C ARG A 76 -13.70 -18.77 -1.43
N ASP A 77 -14.81 -19.40 -1.79
CA ASP A 77 -15.10 -20.78 -1.40
C ASP A 77 -14.04 -21.77 -1.97
N PRO A 78 -13.47 -22.66 -1.14
CA PRO A 78 -12.45 -23.62 -1.58
C PRO A 78 -12.88 -24.55 -2.72
N GLU A 79 -14.13 -25.02 -2.72
CA GLU A 79 -14.63 -26.02 -3.66
C GLU A 79 -15.05 -25.37 -4.99
N GLU A 80 -15.60 -24.16 -4.93
CA GLU A 80 -15.85 -23.34 -6.12
C GLU A 80 -14.54 -23.03 -6.85
N LEU A 81 -13.50 -22.57 -6.15
CA LEU A 81 -12.18 -22.38 -6.77
C LEU A 81 -11.63 -23.67 -7.37
N ALA A 82 -11.71 -24.78 -6.63
CA ALA A 82 -11.17 -26.06 -7.11
C ALA A 82 -11.88 -26.51 -8.40
N THR A 83 -13.19 -26.26 -8.52
CA THR A 83 -13.96 -26.51 -9.74
C THR A 83 -13.46 -25.63 -10.90
N GLU A 84 -13.29 -24.34 -10.67
CA GLU A 84 -12.79 -23.39 -11.67
C GLU A 84 -11.35 -23.72 -12.15
N VAL A 85 -10.47 -24.13 -11.22
CA VAL A 85 -9.12 -24.65 -11.53
C VAL A 85 -9.19 -25.91 -12.39
N LYS A 86 -10.13 -26.83 -12.10
CA LYS A 86 -10.35 -28.04 -12.92
C LYS A 86 -10.62 -27.65 -14.37
N GLU A 87 -11.57 -26.74 -14.58
CA GLU A 87 -11.98 -26.32 -15.91
C GLU A 87 -10.83 -25.68 -16.69
N MET A 88 -10.01 -24.86 -16.03
CA MET A 88 -8.85 -24.25 -16.68
C MET A 88 -7.80 -25.30 -17.09
N LEU A 89 -7.50 -26.28 -16.23
CA LEU A 89 -6.52 -27.35 -16.52
C LEU A 89 -6.96 -28.31 -17.62
N GLU A 90 -8.28 -28.47 -17.84
CA GLU A 90 -8.81 -29.25 -18.96
C GLU A 90 -8.57 -28.56 -20.32
N ILE A 91 -8.31 -27.25 -20.32
CA ILE A 91 -8.17 -26.42 -21.53
C ILE A 91 -6.71 -26.02 -21.78
N GLY A 92 -5.97 -25.67 -20.73
CA GLY A 92 -4.65 -25.07 -20.86
C GLY A 92 -3.87 -25.03 -19.55
N SER A 93 -2.89 -24.13 -19.51
CA SER A 93 -2.03 -23.91 -18.34
C SER A 93 -2.57 -22.78 -17.46
N LEU A 94 -2.20 -22.77 -16.18
CA LEU A 94 -2.51 -21.66 -15.27
C LEU A 94 -1.35 -21.37 -14.31
N ASN A 95 -1.33 -20.14 -13.80
CA ASN A 95 -0.50 -19.70 -12.69
C ASN A 95 -1.40 -19.11 -11.60
N LEU A 96 -1.37 -19.71 -10.40
CA LEU A 96 -2.23 -19.32 -9.26
C LEU A 96 -1.74 -18.00 -8.65
N TYR A 97 -2.59 -16.97 -8.75
CA TYR A 97 -2.37 -15.67 -8.15
C TYR A 97 -3.34 -15.53 -6.96
N MET A 98 -2.95 -15.80 -5.71
CA MET A 98 -1.62 -16.16 -5.24
C MET A 98 -1.60 -17.57 -4.65
N PHE A 99 -0.64 -18.39 -5.07
CA PHE A 99 -0.36 -19.64 -4.35
C PHE A 99 0.00 -19.39 -2.87
N HIS A 100 0.85 -18.41 -2.60
CA HIS A 100 1.19 -17.91 -1.27
C HIS A 100 1.47 -16.41 -1.37
N GLY A 101 0.62 -15.57 -0.80
CA GLY A 101 0.79 -14.12 -0.90
C GLY A 101 1.77 -13.55 0.14
N GLY A 102 1.60 -13.87 1.43
CA GLY A 102 2.53 -13.46 2.49
C GLY A 102 2.23 -12.09 3.09
N THR A 103 3.24 -11.22 3.17
CA THR A 103 3.18 -9.96 3.93
C THR A 103 3.83 -8.80 3.19
N ASN A 104 3.15 -7.66 3.15
CA ASN A 104 3.71 -6.37 2.74
C ASN A 104 4.44 -5.74 3.93
N PHE A 105 5.67 -6.15 4.21
CA PHE A 105 6.44 -5.62 5.35
C PHE A 105 6.68 -4.10 5.24
N GLY A 106 6.90 -3.44 6.38
CA GLY A 106 7.19 -2.01 6.41
C GLY A 106 6.11 -1.16 5.73
N PHE A 107 6.52 -0.29 4.82
CA PHE A 107 5.65 0.63 4.06
C PHE A 107 5.47 0.21 2.59
N TYR A 108 5.58 -1.09 2.29
CA TYR A 108 5.51 -1.59 0.91
C TYR A 108 4.09 -1.93 0.44
N ASN A 109 3.06 -1.61 1.22
CA ASN A 109 1.68 -1.82 0.77
C ASN A 109 1.35 -0.95 -0.46
N GLY A 110 0.52 -1.49 -1.34
CA GLY A 110 -0.09 -0.74 -2.43
C GLY A 110 -1.31 0.06 -1.99
N CYS A 111 -1.99 0.64 -2.97
CA CYS A 111 -3.21 1.39 -2.78
C CYS A 111 -4.10 1.29 -4.03
N SER A 112 -5.39 1.04 -3.82
CA SER A 112 -6.39 1.10 -4.89
C SER A 112 -6.94 2.52 -5.01
N ALA A 113 -7.61 2.83 -6.12
CA ALA A 113 -8.29 4.11 -6.30
C ALA A 113 -9.74 3.90 -6.76
N ARG A 114 -10.67 4.68 -6.21
CA ARG A 114 -12.05 4.79 -6.68
C ARG A 114 -12.41 6.25 -6.90
N GLY A 115 -12.51 6.66 -8.16
CA GLY A 115 -12.59 8.08 -8.52
C GLY A 115 -11.35 8.80 -8.01
N ASN A 116 -11.54 9.84 -7.19
CA ASN A 116 -10.43 10.58 -6.57
C ASN A 116 -9.97 10.01 -5.21
N THR A 117 -10.68 9.03 -4.66
CA THR A 117 -10.40 8.47 -3.33
C THR A 117 -9.37 7.35 -3.41
N ASP A 118 -8.33 7.45 -2.58
CA ASP A 118 -7.30 6.44 -2.40
C ASP A 118 -7.69 5.47 -1.29
N LEU A 119 -7.58 4.17 -1.54
CA LEU A 119 -8.02 3.07 -0.68
C LEU A 119 -6.80 2.19 -0.35
N PRO A 120 -6.04 2.52 0.72
CA PRO A 120 -4.78 1.84 1.04
C PRO A 120 -5.00 0.38 1.39
N GLN A 121 -4.15 -0.48 0.85
CA GLN A 121 -4.17 -1.93 1.11
C GLN A 121 -3.54 -2.24 2.46
N ILE A 122 -3.95 -3.35 3.08
CA ILE A 122 -3.43 -3.73 4.40
C ILE A 122 -2.03 -4.36 4.30
N THR A 123 -1.37 -4.47 5.46
CA THR A 123 -0.05 -5.12 5.60
C THR A 123 -0.10 -6.61 5.24
N SER A 124 -1.14 -7.32 5.66
CA SER A 124 -1.29 -8.74 5.32
C SER A 124 -1.58 -8.90 3.83
N TYR A 125 -0.77 -9.70 3.15
CA TYR A 125 -1.04 -10.15 1.79
C TYR A 125 -1.41 -11.65 1.80
N ASP A 126 -2.11 -12.08 2.86
CA ASP A 126 -2.68 -13.44 2.96
C ASP A 126 -3.48 -13.82 1.70
N TYR A 127 -4.20 -12.84 1.15
CA TYR A 127 -4.95 -12.91 -0.10
C TYR A 127 -6.10 -13.92 -0.10
N ASP A 128 -6.38 -14.61 1.01
CA ASP A 128 -7.16 -15.85 1.01
C ASP A 128 -6.54 -16.89 0.04
N ALA A 129 -5.21 -16.92 -0.04
CA ALA A 129 -4.44 -17.80 -0.90
C ALA A 129 -4.55 -19.29 -0.50
N LEU A 130 -3.95 -20.16 -1.31
CA LEU A 130 -3.80 -21.59 -0.95
C LEU A 130 -2.97 -21.75 0.33
N LEU A 131 -1.90 -20.96 0.49
CA LEU A 131 -1.19 -20.86 1.76
C LEU A 131 -1.51 -19.53 2.43
N ASN A 132 -1.89 -19.57 3.71
CA ASN A 132 -2.11 -18.34 4.48
C ASN A 132 -0.82 -17.52 4.64
N GLU A 133 -0.90 -16.32 5.22
CA GLU A 133 0.25 -15.42 5.41
C GLU A 133 1.45 -16.12 6.06
N ALA A 134 1.21 -16.97 7.07
CA ALA A 134 2.24 -17.73 7.77
C ALA A 134 2.80 -18.92 6.96
N GLY A 135 2.22 -19.23 5.80
CA GLY A 135 2.59 -20.34 4.93
C GLY A 135 1.97 -21.69 5.33
N GLN A 136 0.85 -21.69 6.06
CA GLN A 136 0.12 -22.92 6.37
C GLN A 136 -0.84 -23.27 5.23
N PRO A 137 -0.94 -24.55 4.84
CA PRO A 137 -1.98 -25.01 3.92
C PRO A 137 -3.38 -24.71 4.45
N THR A 138 -4.21 -24.07 3.61
CA THR A 138 -5.61 -23.80 3.91
C THR A 138 -6.52 -24.91 3.38
N GLU A 139 -7.82 -24.86 3.64
CA GLU A 139 -8.79 -25.77 3.02
C GLU A 139 -8.74 -25.69 1.48
N LYS A 140 -8.48 -24.49 0.95
CA LYS A 140 -8.30 -24.20 -0.47
C LYS A 140 -7.09 -24.95 -1.07
N TYR A 141 -5.99 -25.04 -0.33
CA TYR A 141 -4.83 -25.85 -0.75
C TYR A 141 -5.22 -27.31 -1.00
N TYR A 142 -5.92 -27.93 -0.04
CA TYR A 142 -6.28 -29.34 -0.14
C TYR A 142 -7.33 -29.60 -1.23
N ALA A 143 -8.30 -28.69 -1.41
CA ALA A 143 -9.28 -28.79 -2.49
C ALA A 143 -8.62 -28.73 -3.88
N VAL A 144 -7.72 -27.76 -4.09
CA VAL A 144 -6.98 -27.62 -5.35
C VAL A 144 -6.00 -28.79 -5.57
N GLN A 145 -5.30 -29.25 -4.52
CA GLN A 145 -4.41 -30.41 -4.60
C GLN A 145 -5.17 -31.66 -5.07
N ARG A 146 -6.37 -31.91 -4.55
CA ARG A 146 -7.22 -33.04 -4.95
C ARG A 146 -7.60 -32.96 -6.43
N ILE A 147 -8.06 -31.80 -6.90
CA ILE A 147 -8.45 -31.60 -8.30
C ILE A 147 -7.26 -31.74 -9.26
N ILE A 148 -6.10 -31.18 -8.92
CA ILE A 148 -4.89 -31.36 -9.75
C ILE A 148 -4.56 -32.85 -9.89
N LYS A 149 -4.72 -33.64 -8.83
CA LYS A 149 -4.47 -35.09 -8.89
C LYS A 149 -5.49 -35.82 -9.76
N GLU A 150 -6.74 -35.36 -9.77
CA GLU A 150 -7.81 -35.91 -10.60
C GLU A 150 -7.57 -35.62 -12.10
N VAL A 151 -7.28 -34.37 -12.45
CA VAL A 151 -7.07 -33.94 -13.86
C VAL A 151 -5.72 -34.38 -14.39
N CYS A 152 -4.68 -34.37 -13.54
CA CYS A 152 -3.32 -34.73 -13.91
C CYS A 152 -2.80 -35.87 -13.01
N PRO A 153 -3.26 -37.13 -13.18
CA PRO A 153 -2.89 -38.24 -12.29
C PRO A 153 -1.40 -38.55 -12.19
N SER A 154 -0.63 -38.18 -13.22
CA SER A 154 0.83 -38.35 -13.26
C SER A 154 1.60 -37.33 -12.41
N VAL A 155 0.97 -36.23 -12.00
CA VAL A 155 1.60 -35.21 -11.16
C VAL A 155 1.94 -35.81 -9.81
N TRP A 156 3.20 -35.68 -9.43
CA TRP A 156 3.70 -36.09 -8.12
C TRP A 156 3.18 -35.11 -7.05
N GLN A 157 2.77 -35.65 -5.90
CA GLN A 157 2.31 -34.88 -4.75
C GLN A 157 2.88 -35.50 -3.47
N ALA A 158 3.01 -34.69 -2.44
CA ALA A 158 3.42 -35.09 -1.11
C ALA A 158 2.64 -34.30 -0.05
N GLU A 159 2.69 -34.79 1.18
CA GLU A 159 2.16 -34.06 2.34
C GLU A 159 2.83 -32.68 2.45
N PRO A 160 2.04 -31.60 2.62
CA PRO A 160 2.60 -30.27 2.74
C PRO A 160 3.37 -30.11 4.06
N ARG A 161 4.36 -29.22 4.04
CA ARG A 161 5.09 -28.83 5.26
C ARG A 161 4.25 -27.83 6.05
N THR A 162 4.24 -28.00 7.37
CA THR A 162 3.57 -27.08 8.31
C THR A 162 4.58 -26.51 9.30
N LYS A 163 4.27 -25.32 9.85
CA LYS A 163 5.07 -24.68 10.91
C LYS A 163 4.38 -24.83 12.26
N THR A 164 5.15 -24.97 13.33
CA THR A 164 4.61 -24.90 14.70
C THR A 164 4.59 -23.44 15.15
N LEU A 165 3.40 -22.88 15.33
CA LEU A 165 3.23 -21.53 15.86
C LEU A 165 3.35 -21.54 17.39
N LYS A 166 3.95 -20.51 17.96
CA LYS A 166 4.14 -20.37 19.42
C LYS A 166 3.58 -19.05 19.91
N ASN A 167 2.72 -19.11 20.92
CA ASN A 167 2.34 -17.94 21.70
C ASN A 167 3.47 -17.59 22.67
N LEU A 168 4.06 -16.39 22.53
CA LEU A 168 5.16 -15.92 23.36
C LEU A 168 4.69 -15.35 24.72
N GLY A 169 3.39 -15.17 24.94
CA GLY A 169 2.81 -14.59 26.15
C GLY A 169 2.72 -13.06 26.11
N THR A 170 2.56 -12.45 27.28
CA THR A 170 2.39 -11.00 27.45
C THR A 170 3.67 -10.36 27.97
N TYR A 171 4.08 -9.25 27.35
CA TYR A 171 5.27 -8.48 27.75
C TYR A 171 4.86 -7.04 28.10
N PRO A 172 5.16 -6.55 29.31
CA PRO A 172 4.80 -5.18 29.69
C PRO A 172 5.70 -4.15 28.98
N VAL A 173 5.09 -3.05 28.54
CA VAL A 173 5.80 -1.88 28.01
C VAL A 173 6.30 -1.04 29.18
N ASN A 174 7.62 -1.00 29.37
CA ASN A 174 8.24 -0.36 30.53
C ASN A 174 8.88 1.00 30.24
N ARG A 175 9.02 1.37 28.97
CA ARG A 175 9.62 2.64 28.55
C ARG A 175 8.79 3.23 27.42
N SER A 176 8.81 4.55 27.30
CA SER A 176 8.31 5.24 26.12
C SER A 176 8.96 6.60 26.00
N VAL A 177 9.07 7.11 24.78
CA VAL A 177 9.65 8.43 24.49
C VAL A 177 8.86 9.11 23.38
N SER A 178 8.63 10.40 23.54
CA SER A 178 8.00 11.21 22.49
C SER A 178 8.95 11.41 21.32
N LEU A 179 8.44 11.25 20.09
CA LEU A 179 9.13 11.61 18.86
C LEU A 179 9.64 13.06 18.91
N PHE A 180 8.89 14.01 19.47
CA PHE A 180 9.30 15.42 19.48
C PHE A 180 10.50 15.68 20.39
N HIS A 181 10.70 14.87 21.42
CA HIS A 181 11.87 14.99 22.29
C HIS A 181 13.16 14.47 21.62
N ILE A 182 13.04 13.61 20.60
CA ILE A 182 14.18 12.94 19.97
C ILE A 182 14.30 13.16 18.46
N LYS A 183 13.43 13.96 17.83
CA LYS A 183 13.41 14.15 16.37
C LYS A 183 14.76 14.66 15.83
N GLU A 184 15.42 15.57 16.54
CA GLU A 184 16.73 16.10 16.18
C GLU A 184 17.87 15.08 16.39
N GLN A 185 17.65 14.06 17.21
CA GLN A 185 18.60 12.98 17.46
C GLN A 185 18.49 11.86 16.43
N ILE A 186 17.26 11.49 16.05
CA ILE A 186 17.00 10.35 15.15
C ILE A 186 16.91 10.74 13.67
N CYS A 187 16.69 12.02 13.36
CA CYS A 187 16.60 12.54 11.99
C CYS A 187 17.69 13.58 11.71
N GLU A 188 18.13 13.65 10.45
CA GLU A 188 18.85 14.81 9.95
C GLU A 188 17.84 15.89 9.55
N GLU A 189 17.99 17.08 10.12
CA GLU A 189 17.09 18.21 9.86
C GLU A 189 17.37 18.85 8.50
N ILE A 190 16.33 19.01 7.67
CA ILE A 190 16.44 19.68 6.36
C ILE A 190 15.67 21.01 6.40
N LYS A 191 16.36 22.12 6.13
CA LYS A 191 15.77 23.48 6.14
C LYS A 191 15.57 24.00 4.72
N THR A 192 14.37 24.47 4.42
CA THR A 192 14.05 25.12 3.15
C THR A 192 12.96 26.17 3.34
N ASP A 193 12.88 27.15 2.43
CA ASP A 193 11.82 28.15 2.49
C ASP A 193 10.45 27.59 2.12
N TYR A 194 10.40 26.59 1.24
CA TYR A 194 9.18 25.91 0.76
C TYR A 194 9.12 24.47 1.25
N PRO A 195 7.94 23.83 1.37
CA PRO A 195 7.86 22.45 1.82
C PRO A 195 8.54 21.53 0.79
N LEU A 196 9.19 20.48 1.28
CA LEU A 196 9.65 19.38 0.45
C LEU A 196 8.59 18.28 0.42
N THR A 197 8.42 17.63 -0.74
CA THR A 197 7.69 16.37 -0.80
C THR A 197 8.52 15.27 -0.13
N MET A 198 7.89 14.13 0.19
CA MET A 198 8.60 13.01 0.82
C MET A 198 9.71 12.42 -0.06
N GLU A 199 9.56 12.48 -1.39
CA GLU A 199 10.59 12.01 -2.33
C GLU A 199 11.76 12.99 -2.47
N GLN A 200 11.52 14.28 -2.20
CA GLN A 200 12.58 15.28 -2.19
C GLN A 200 13.35 15.27 -0.87
N ALA A 201 12.66 14.98 0.24
CA ALA A 201 13.26 14.97 1.57
C ALA A 201 13.97 13.64 1.91
N SER A 202 13.55 12.51 1.33
CA SER A 202 14.11 11.17 1.58
C SER A 202 13.66 10.16 0.50
N ASN A 203 13.47 8.88 0.87
CA ASN A 203 13.12 7.77 -0.02
C ASN A 203 11.61 7.68 -0.37
N GLY A 204 10.79 8.61 0.12
CA GLY A 204 9.35 8.63 -0.17
C GLY A 204 8.49 7.66 0.65
N TYR A 205 9.03 6.96 1.66
CA TYR A 205 8.28 6.05 2.54
C TYR A 205 8.28 6.52 4.00
N GLY A 206 7.38 5.96 4.80
CA GLY A 206 7.26 6.27 6.23
C GLY A 206 6.56 7.61 6.48
N TYR A 207 7.14 8.41 7.38
CA TYR A 207 6.57 9.67 7.81
C TYR A 207 7.52 10.84 7.51
N LEU A 208 6.95 12.04 7.42
CA LEU A 208 7.68 13.29 7.30
C LEU A 208 7.05 14.30 8.25
N LEU A 209 7.84 14.73 9.24
CA LEU A 209 7.44 15.79 10.14
C LEU A 209 7.86 17.13 9.56
N TYR A 210 6.90 18.03 9.36
CA TYR A 210 7.11 19.42 9.00
C TYR A 210 6.99 20.28 10.26
N SER A 211 8.04 21.02 10.62
CA SER A 211 8.01 22.01 11.71
C SER A 211 8.15 23.43 11.17
N LEU A 212 7.31 24.32 11.67
CA LEU A 212 7.11 25.69 11.20
C LEU A 212 6.94 26.63 12.38
N THR A 213 7.28 27.90 12.19
CA THR A 213 6.96 28.96 13.15
C THR A 213 6.02 29.96 12.50
N LEU A 214 4.79 30.02 12.99
CA LEU A 214 3.77 30.95 12.52
C LEU A 214 3.71 32.18 13.41
N LYS A 215 3.17 33.28 12.89
CA LYS A 215 2.90 34.48 13.70
C LYS A 215 1.69 34.23 14.58
N ASN A 216 1.78 34.60 15.85
CA ASN A 216 0.62 34.62 16.73
C ASN A 216 -0.02 36.02 16.67
N TYR A 217 -1.26 36.09 16.17
CA TYR A 217 -2.02 37.35 16.12
C TYR A 217 -2.85 37.61 17.39
N GLY A 218 -2.74 36.74 18.41
CA GLY A 218 -3.43 36.91 19.69
C GLY A 218 -4.94 36.65 19.64
N HIS A 219 -5.41 35.99 18.58
CA HIS A 219 -6.79 35.52 18.40
C HIS A 219 -6.81 34.29 17.48
N LYS A 220 -7.98 33.65 17.36
CA LYS A 220 -8.16 32.52 16.45
C LYS A 220 -7.94 32.92 15.00
N ASN A 221 -7.11 32.16 14.29
CA ASN A 221 -6.81 32.35 12.87
C ASN A 221 -7.02 31.05 12.09
N LYS A 222 -7.35 31.20 10.81
CA LYS A 222 -7.55 30.06 9.91
C LYS A 222 -6.21 29.43 9.56
N LEU A 223 -6.16 28.10 9.47
CA LEU A 223 -5.03 27.33 8.95
C LEU A 223 -5.55 26.34 7.91
N ARG A 224 -4.79 26.13 6.83
CA ARG A 224 -5.06 25.09 5.83
C ARG A 224 -3.78 24.43 5.37
N LEU A 225 -3.84 23.10 5.17
CA LEU A 225 -2.78 22.32 4.53
C LEU A 225 -3.12 22.15 3.05
N ILE A 226 -2.35 22.75 2.15
CA ILE A 226 -2.67 22.79 0.72
C ILE A 226 -1.92 21.67 -0.01
N GLU A 227 -2.67 20.86 -0.76
CA GLU A 227 -2.15 19.71 -1.53
C GLU A 227 -1.30 18.75 -0.68
N THR A 228 -1.86 18.33 0.45
CA THR A 228 -1.23 17.39 1.38
C THR A 228 -1.76 15.97 1.14
N ASN A 229 -0.89 14.96 1.25
CA ASN A 229 -1.25 13.54 1.16
C ASN A 229 -0.35 12.70 2.09
N ASP A 230 -0.81 11.64 2.76
CA ASP A 230 -2.18 11.08 2.73
C ASP A 230 -2.94 11.30 4.06
N ARG A 231 -2.22 11.36 5.17
CA ARG A 231 -2.75 11.58 6.52
C ARG A 231 -1.86 12.56 7.27
N ALA A 232 -2.44 13.59 7.86
CA ALA A 232 -1.72 14.66 8.55
C ALA A 232 -2.21 14.79 10.00
N GLN A 233 -1.29 14.66 10.95
CA GLN A 233 -1.54 14.94 12.37
C GLN A 233 -0.94 16.30 12.72
N ILE A 234 -1.75 17.18 13.28
CA ILE A 234 -1.42 18.60 13.45
C ILE A 234 -1.27 18.90 14.94
N TYR A 235 -0.18 19.57 15.28
CA TYR A 235 0.18 19.92 16.64
C TYR A 235 0.50 21.41 16.74
N ILE A 236 -0.10 22.07 17.73
CA ILE A 236 0.05 23.50 18.01
C ILE A 236 0.74 23.66 19.37
N ASP A 237 1.89 24.33 19.39
CA ASP A 237 2.73 24.49 20.58
C ASP A 237 3.01 23.14 21.28
N GLY A 238 3.28 22.10 20.48
CA GLY A 238 3.55 20.73 20.93
C GLY A 238 2.33 19.91 21.37
N LYS A 239 1.11 20.48 21.34
CA LYS A 239 -0.12 19.78 21.72
C LYS A 239 -0.87 19.30 20.50
N TYR A 240 -1.37 18.07 20.54
CA TYR A 240 -2.26 17.54 19.50
C TYR A 240 -3.51 18.43 19.37
N ASP A 241 -3.82 18.82 18.13
CA ASP A 241 -5.03 19.55 17.80
C ASP A 241 -6.02 18.62 17.08
N GLN A 242 -5.65 18.14 15.89
CA GLN A 242 -6.48 17.23 15.11
C GLN A 242 -5.69 16.37 14.10
N THR A 243 -6.38 15.41 13.50
CA THR A 243 -5.90 14.62 12.37
C THR A 243 -6.81 14.88 11.18
N GLN A 244 -6.21 15.13 10.01
CA GLN A 244 -6.92 15.17 8.74
C GLN A 244 -6.52 13.97 7.87
N THR A 245 -7.50 13.37 7.20
CA THR A 245 -7.35 12.22 6.30
C THR A 245 -8.34 12.35 5.16
N GLN A 246 -7.97 11.86 3.96
CA GLN A 246 -8.87 11.74 2.81
C GLN A 246 -9.81 12.95 2.65
N GLU A 247 -11.08 12.79 3.02
CA GLU A 247 -12.16 13.79 2.85
C GLU A 247 -11.93 15.09 3.63
N THR A 248 -11.20 15.05 4.73
CA THR A 248 -10.95 16.23 5.60
C THR A 248 -9.62 16.91 5.31
N LEU A 249 -8.81 16.35 4.41
CA LEU A 249 -7.45 16.81 4.19
C LEU A 249 -7.42 18.13 3.43
N GLY A 250 -6.92 19.17 4.09
CA GLY A 250 -6.90 20.55 3.57
C GLY A 250 -8.13 21.38 3.92
N ASP A 251 -9.05 20.82 4.72
CA ASP A 251 -10.12 21.59 5.35
C ASP A 251 -9.55 22.70 6.23
N GLU A 252 -10.32 23.79 6.31
CA GLU A 252 -10.01 24.92 7.17
C GLU A 252 -10.17 24.56 8.65
N MET A 253 -9.16 24.94 9.43
CA MET A 253 -9.18 24.79 10.88
C MET A 253 -8.85 26.11 11.57
N MET A 254 -9.28 26.27 12.81
CA MET A 254 -9.00 27.46 13.60
C MET A 254 -7.90 27.18 14.62
N ILE A 255 -6.76 27.86 14.49
CA ILE A 255 -5.64 27.77 15.43
C ILE A 255 -5.55 29.03 16.30
N GLU A 256 -5.08 28.87 17.53
CA GLU A 256 -4.81 29.96 18.46
C GLU A 256 -3.56 29.63 19.27
N GLY A 257 -2.61 30.56 19.31
CA GLY A 257 -1.39 30.41 20.10
C GLY A 257 -1.62 30.75 21.56
N GLN A 258 -0.65 30.41 22.40
CA GLN A 258 -0.67 30.84 23.80
C GLN A 258 -0.65 32.37 23.93
N LYS A 259 -1.35 32.90 24.93
CA LYS A 259 -1.35 34.34 25.23
C LYS A 259 0.07 34.82 25.54
N ASN A 260 0.42 36.01 25.06
CA ASN A 260 1.72 36.65 25.24
C ASN A 260 2.92 35.94 24.56
N GLN A 261 2.68 34.97 23.68
CA GLN A 261 3.70 34.44 22.78
C GLN A 261 3.59 35.15 21.41
N PRO A 262 4.68 35.63 20.80
CA PRO A 262 4.63 36.31 19.50
C PRO A 262 4.44 35.33 18.32
N THR A 263 4.65 34.04 18.56
CA THR A 263 4.68 32.99 17.55
C THR A 263 3.96 31.74 18.02
N ILE A 264 3.57 30.91 17.05
CA ILE A 264 2.99 29.58 17.24
C ILE A 264 3.95 28.56 16.65
N ALA A 265 4.31 27.52 17.42
CA ALA A 265 5.01 26.37 16.86
C ALA A 265 3.98 25.43 16.23
N LEU A 266 4.12 25.19 14.93
CA LEU A 266 3.28 24.25 14.19
C LEU A 266 4.12 23.05 13.80
N ASP A 267 3.67 21.87 14.17
CA ASP A 267 4.22 20.59 13.75
C ASP A 267 3.13 19.82 13.00
N VAL A 268 3.44 19.34 11.79
CA VAL A 268 2.54 18.53 10.96
C VAL A 268 3.24 17.22 10.64
N LEU A 269 2.82 16.13 11.27
CA LEU A 269 3.32 14.79 10.98
C LEU A 269 2.50 14.19 9.85
N VAL A 270 3.11 14.03 8.68
CA VAL A 270 2.46 13.44 7.50
C VAL A 270 2.91 12.01 7.31
N GLU A 271 1.95 11.14 7.01
CA GLU A 271 2.13 9.71 6.72
C GLU A 271 1.84 9.41 5.25
N ASN A 272 2.72 8.64 4.61
CA ASN A 272 2.44 8.01 3.32
C ASN A 272 1.72 6.68 3.57
N LEU A 273 0.46 6.58 3.16
CA LEU A 273 -0.37 5.37 3.35
C LEU A 273 -0.27 4.37 2.20
N GLY A 274 0.61 4.61 1.22
CA GLY A 274 0.80 3.80 0.03
C GLY A 274 0.43 4.55 -1.24
N ARG A 275 1.29 4.45 -2.26
CA ARG A 275 1.00 5.02 -3.59
C ARG A 275 0.03 4.11 -4.35
N VAL A 276 -0.87 4.71 -5.12
CA VAL A 276 -1.79 3.95 -5.99
C VAL A 276 -1.00 3.09 -6.96
N ASN A 277 -1.32 1.80 -7.04
CA ASN A 277 -0.52 0.82 -7.81
C ASN A 277 -1.16 0.40 -9.15
N TYR A 278 -2.30 0.96 -9.53
CA TYR A 278 -2.97 0.66 -10.81
C TYR A 278 -3.95 1.76 -11.23
N GLY A 279 -4.24 1.84 -12.54
CA GLY A 279 -5.31 2.66 -13.11
C GLY A 279 -4.96 4.15 -13.24
N ALA A 280 -5.99 4.97 -13.48
CA ALA A 280 -5.83 6.37 -13.87
C ALA A 280 -5.08 7.25 -12.84
N LYS A 281 -5.07 6.88 -11.55
CA LYS A 281 -4.36 7.61 -10.50
C LYS A 281 -2.88 7.22 -10.37
N LEU A 282 -2.37 6.24 -11.13
CA LEU A 282 -0.99 5.77 -11.04
C LEU A 282 0.04 6.92 -11.13
N ASN A 283 -0.20 7.87 -12.03
CA ASN A 283 0.64 9.08 -12.23
C ASN A 283 -0.06 10.38 -11.77
N SER A 284 -1.06 10.27 -10.90
CA SER A 284 -1.71 11.45 -10.30
C SER A 284 -0.68 12.28 -9.52
N PRO A 285 -0.79 13.62 -9.49
CA PRO A 285 0.03 14.44 -8.61
C PRO A 285 -0.02 14.01 -7.13
N SER A 286 -1.13 13.40 -6.66
CA SER A 286 -1.27 12.88 -5.28
C SER A 286 -0.30 11.73 -4.94
N GLN A 287 0.41 11.22 -5.93
CA GLN A 287 1.41 10.15 -5.77
C GLN A 287 2.74 10.69 -5.25
N SER A 288 2.97 12.00 -5.35
CA SER A 288 4.01 12.68 -4.58
C SER A 288 3.46 13.04 -3.20
N LYS A 289 4.06 12.44 -2.17
CA LYS A 289 3.53 12.42 -0.80
C LYS A 289 4.08 13.55 0.06
N GLY A 290 3.43 13.84 1.18
CA GLY A 290 3.75 15.00 2.01
C GLY A 290 2.90 16.22 1.65
N ILE A 291 3.39 17.41 2.00
CA ILE A 291 2.79 18.71 1.66
C ILE A 291 3.43 19.18 0.34
N ARG A 292 2.70 19.14 -0.77
CA ARG A 292 3.27 19.53 -2.08
C ARG A 292 3.27 21.03 -2.34
N ASN A 293 2.34 21.77 -1.73
CA ASN A 293 2.16 23.19 -1.99
C ASN A 293 2.56 24.03 -0.78
N GLY A 294 1.85 23.91 0.34
CA GLY A 294 2.25 24.59 1.56
C GLY A 294 1.20 24.68 2.64
N VAL A 295 1.58 25.36 3.72
CA VAL A 295 0.70 25.69 4.83
C VAL A 295 0.27 27.15 4.71
N MET A 296 -1.04 27.39 4.75
CA MET A 296 -1.62 28.73 4.78
C MET A 296 -2.11 29.09 6.17
N GLN A 297 -1.74 30.27 6.67
CA GLN A 297 -2.43 30.93 7.78
C GLN A 297 -3.23 32.10 7.20
N ASP A 298 -4.53 32.13 7.46
CA ASP A 298 -5.46 33.02 6.77
C ASP A 298 -5.35 32.85 5.23
N ILE A 299 -4.96 33.88 4.47
CA ILE A 299 -4.83 33.83 3.01
C ILE A 299 -3.37 33.75 2.50
N HIS A 300 -2.39 33.52 3.39
CA HIS A 300 -0.97 33.61 3.04
C HIS A 300 -0.25 32.29 3.25
N PHE A 301 0.57 31.89 2.27
CA PHE A 301 1.52 30.79 2.45
C PHE A 301 2.66 31.19 3.38
N HIS A 302 3.07 30.27 4.24
CA HIS A 302 4.20 30.44 5.14
C HIS A 302 5.45 29.78 4.60
N LEU A 303 6.58 30.41 4.93
CA LEU A 303 7.93 29.96 4.58
C LEU A 303 8.68 29.48 5.84
N GLY A 304 9.83 28.84 5.64
CA GLY A 304 10.76 28.47 6.71
C GLY A 304 10.43 27.13 7.36
N TYR A 305 10.46 26.08 6.54
CA TYR A 305 10.18 24.71 6.94
C TYR A 305 11.43 24.03 7.49
N ARG A 306 11.24 23.21 8.53
CA ARG A 306 12.21 22.22 8.97
C ARG A 306 11.58 20.84 8.82
N HIS A 307 12.29 19.95 8.15
CA HIS A 307 11.79 18.63 7.79
C HIS A 307 12.57 17.56 8.55
N TYR A 308 11.87 16.57 9.10
CA TYR A 308 12.46 15.42 9.76
C TYR A 308 11.89 14.15 9.11
N PRO A 309 12.60 13.56 8.13
CA PRO A 309 12.20 12.32 7.49
C PRO A 309 12.34 11.14 8.47
N LEU A 310 11.29 10.33 8.56
CA LEU A 310 11.18 9.18 9.45
C LEU A 310 10.94 7.92 8.61
N THR A 311 12.04 7.33 8.15
CA THR A 311 12.02 6.08 7.37
C THR A 311 12.00 4.84 8.27
N PHE A 312 12.37 5.01 9.55
CA PHE A 312 12.55 3.95 10.54
C PHE A 312 13.58 2.89 10.13
N GLU A 313 14.56 3.30 9.32
CA GLU A 313 15.75 2.49 9.08
C GLU A 313 16.52 2.27 10.39
N GLN A 314 17.26 1.16 10.45
CA GLN A 314 17.97 0.73 11.65
C GLN A 314 18.83 1.85 12.26
N ALA A 315 19.47 2.68 11.43
CA ALA A 315 20.30 3.80 11.88
C ALA A 315 19.52 4.90 12.62
N GLN A 316 18.21 5.06 12.36
CA GLN A 316 17.33 5.95 13.14
C GLN A 316 16.89 5.25 14.42
N LEU A 317 16.51 3.97 14.33
CA LEU A 317 16.01 3.19 15.47
C LEU A 317 17.07 3.02 16.56
N ASP A 318 18.32 2.80 16.19
CA ASP A 318 19.45 2.65 17.12
C ASP A 318 19.72 3.92 17.94
N LYS A 319 19.23 5.08 17.47
CA LYS A 319 19.39 6.37 18.15
C LYS A 319 18.23 6.70 19.09
N ILE A 320 17.21 5.85 19.25
CA ILE A 320 16.08 6.15 20.14
C ILE A 320 16.54 6.18 21.61
N ASP A 321 16.53 7.36 22.22
CA ASP A 321 16.81 7.53 23.65
C ASP A 321 15.52 7.53 24.47
N TYR A 322 15.21 6.38 25.05
CA TYR A 322 14.04 6.21 25.93
C TYR A 322 14.11 7.01 27.25
N SER A 323 15.24 7.66 27.57
CA SER A 323 15.37 8.52 28.76
C SER A 323 14.95 9.98 28.51
N ALA A 324 14.77 10.39 27.25
CA ALA A 324 14.42 11.76 26.85
C ALA A 324 12.98 12.17 27.23
N GLY A 325 12.22 11.30 27.90
CA GLY A 325 10.92 11.61 28.47
C GLY A 325 9.74 11.31 27.54
N LYS A 326 8.63 10.94 28.16
CA LYS A 326 7.36 10.60 27.49
C LYS A 326 6.44 11.82 27.40
N ASP A 327 5.65 11.87 26.34
CA ASP A 327 4.45 12.72 26.26
C ASP A 327 3.33 11.91 25.59
N PRO A 328 2.30 11.48 26.34
CA PRO A 328 1.23 10.64 25.80
C PRO A 328 0.32 11.37 24.79
N SER A 329 0.45 12.70 24.66
CA SER A 329 -0.29 13.49 23.66
C SER A 329 0.42 13.56 22.31
N GLN A 330 1.65 13.05 22.22
CA GLN A 330 2.52 13.12 21.03
C GLN A 330 2.80 11.73 20.45
N PRO A 331 3.16 11.63 19.16
CA PRO A 331 3.65 10.39 18.57
C PRO A 331 4.84 9.88 19.38
N SER A 332 4.86 8.60 19.73
CA SER A 332 5.83 8.04 20.68
C SER A 332 6.30 6.66 20.28
N PHE A 333 7.52 6.33 20.69
CA PHE A 333 8.07 4.97 20.65
C PHE A 333 7.84 4.32 22.02
N TYR A 334 7.61 3.00 22.01
CA TYR A 334 7.30 2.19 23.19
C TYR A 334 8.27 1.01 23.32
#